data_AF-A0A0B2VSV4-F1
#
_entry.id   AF-A0A0B2VSV4-F1
#
_cell.length_a   1.000
_cell.length_b   1.000
_cell.length_c   1.000
_cell.angle_alpha   90.00
_cell.angle_beta   90.00
_cell.angle_gamma   90.00
#
_symmetry.space_group_name_H-M   'P 1'
#
loop_
_entity.id
_entity.type
_entity.pdbx_description
1 polymer ?
#
loop_
_entity_poly.entity_id
_entity_poly.type
_entity_poly.pdbx_seq_one_letter_code
_entity_poly.pdbx_strand_id
1 'polypeptide(L)'
;MDVPPTEWPIHMEISKHEGPLIQNLNDAMAVVIQKIAESGDLAAGEELLTVSASLAEVFLSIVTRDIDYTYAMNLEQHMWKQCFYKPIEALRSVSNSLQQNAHLFRSLLTQFIQQGLDFYIGLLNNKYEVTFGFLIDEFLYWPAALPGDDFMACARVGCGAHEADDRSLKVAVLSAQRLAVSIGDLHRYNAVEYQDDEKLTLEASHEVVRKGELLPIAIWIVARLANAGNIP
;
A
#
# COMPACT_ATOMS: atom_id res chain seq x y z
N MET A 1 -7.53 -13.02 -31.31
CA MET A 1 -8.15 -12.53 -30.06
C MET A 1 -7.30 -13.10 -28.95
N ASP A 2 -6.63 -12.23 -28.19
CA ASP A 2 -5.87 -12.68 -27.02
C ASP A 2 -6.84 -13.27 -25.99
N VAL A 3 -6.48 -14.43 -25.46
CA VAL A 3 -7.26 -15.17 -24.47
C VAL A 3 -7.36 -14.33 -23.18
N PRO A 4 -8.54 -14.22 -22.53
CA PRO A 4 -8.69 -13.38 -21.33
C PRO A 4 -7.78 -13.88 -20.19
N PRO A 5 -7.33 -12.99 -19.28
CA PRO A 5 -6.44 -13.36 -18.17
C PRO A 5 -6.98 -14.48 -17.27
N THR A 6 -8.30 -14.64 -17.16
CA THR A 6 -8.97 -15.71 -16.40
C THR A 6 -8.83 -17.09 -17.05
N GLU A 7 -8.41 -17.16 -18.30
CA GLU A 7 -8.15 -18.42 -19.01
C GLU A 7 -6.64 -18.71 -19.10
N TRP A 8 -5.79 -17.88 -18.52
CA TRP A 8 -4.34 -18.12 -18.52
C TRP A 8 -3.99 -19.30 -17.61
N PRO A 9 -2.97 -20.12 -17.95
CA PRO A 9 -2.58 -21.27 -17.12
C PRO A 9 -2.28 -20.90 -15.67
N ILE A 10 -1.62 -19.75 -15.45
CA ILE A 10 -1.31 -19.26 -14.12
C ILE A 10 -2.55 -18.89 -13.31
N HIS A 11 -3.61 -18.38 -13.96
CA HIS A 11 -4.88 -18.11 -13.29
C HIS A 11 -5.49 -19.40 -12.73
N MET A 12 -5.54 -20.44 -13.57
CA MET A 12 -6.12 -21.72 -13.18
C MET A 12 -5.32 -22.38 -12.06
N GLU A 13 -4.00 -22.24 -12.08
CA GLU A 13 -3.13 -22.70 -11.01
C GLU A 13 -3.39 -21.93 -9.71
N ILE A 14 -3.43 -20.59 -9.75
CA ILE A 14 -3.65 -19.74 -8.58
C ILE A 14 -5.04 -19.96 -7.99
N SER A 15 -6.06 -20.04 -8.85
CA SER A 15 -7.45 -20.28 -8.46
C SER A 15 -7.59 -21.61 -7.73
N LYS A 16 -6.82 -22.63 -8.11
CA LYS A 16 -6.87 -23.97 -7.51
C LYS A 16 -6.15 -24.04 -6.17
N HIS A 17 -5.00 -23.41 -6.00
CA HIS A 17 -4.18 -23.58 -4.80
C HIS A 17 -4.38 -22.44 -3.78
N GLU A 18 -4.24 -21.18 -4.20
CA GLU A 18 -4.35 -20.00 -3.34
C GLU A 18 -5.78 -19.48 -3.24
N GLY A 19 -6.62 -19.71 -4.25
CA GLY A 19 -8.04 -19.30 -4.27
C GLY A 19 -8.83 -19.69 -3.00
N PRO A 20 -8.80 -20.98 -2.58
CA PRO A 20 -9.45 -21.40 -1.34
C PRO A 20 -8.86 -20.75 -0.07
N LEU A 21 -7.54 -20.51 -0.04
CA LEU A 21 -6.88 -19.86 1.09
C LEU A 21 -7.31 -18.40 1.22
N ILE A 22 -7.32 -17.67 0.09
CA ILE A 22 -7.80 -16.28 0.02
C ILE A 22 -9.25 -16.20 0.47
N GLN A 23 -10.11 -17.11 0.02
CA GLN A 23 -11.51 -17.13 0.41
C GLN A 23 -11.67 -17.37 1.92
N ASN A 24 -11.03 -18.40 2.45
CA ASN A 24 -11.10 -18.73 3.89
C ASN A 24 -10.62 -17.58 4.78
N LEU A 25 -9.53 -16.91 4.40
CA LEU A 25 -8.99 -15.77 5.14
C LEU A 25 -9.89 -14.54 5.05
N ASN A 26 -10.50 -14.28 3.88
CA ASN A 26 -11.49 -13.21 3.75
C ASN A 26 -12.74 -13.46 4.60
N ASP A 27 -13.22 -14.71 4.66
CA ASP A 27 -14.38 -15.08 5.47
C ASP A 27 -14.07 -14.95 6.97
N ALA A 28 -12.89 -15.40 7.40
CA ALA A 28 -12.42 -15.19 8.77
C ALA A 28 -12.32 -13.69 9.11
N MET A 29 -11.74 -12.90 8.21
CA MET A 29 -11.62 -11.45 8.37
C MET A 29 -12.99 -10.77 8.49
N ALA A 30 -13.99 -11.19 7.70
CA ALA A 30 -15.35 -10.65 7.78
C ALA A 30 -16.00 -10.92 9.15
N VAL A 31 -15.81 -12.12 9.70
CA VAL A 31 -16.29 -12.47 11.05
C VAL A 31 -15.63 -11.58 12.11
N VAL A 32 -14.32 -11.38 12.02
CA VAL A 32 -13.57 -10.55 12.97
C VAL A 32 -13.98 -9.08 12.88
N ILE A 33 -14.12 -8.53 11.67
CA ILE A 33 -14.59 -7.16 11.45
C ILE A 33 -15.99 -6.96 12.04
N GLN A 34 -16.89 -7.94 11.87
CA GLN A 34 -18.24 -7.86 12.45
C GLN A 34 -18.19 -7.80 13.98
N LYS A 35 -17.37 -8.63 14.62
CA LYS A 35 -17.19 -8.60 16.09
C LYS A 35 -16.67 -7.25 16.58
N ILE A 36 -15.69 -6.67 15.89
CA ILE A 36 -15.15 -5.34 16.19
C ILE A 36 -16.28 -4.29 16.10
N ALA A 37 -17.07 -4.30 15.03
CA ALA A 37 -18.14 -3.34 14.81
C ALA A 37 -19.26 -3.43 15.87
N GLU A 38 -19.61 -4.64 16.31
CA GLU A 38 -20.70 -4.85 17.27
C GLU A 38 -20.29 -4.56 18.72
N SER A 39 -19.06 -4.90 19.10
CA SER A 39 -18.67 -4.98 20.51
C SER A 39 -17.41 -4.23 20.89
N GLY A 40 -16.63 -3.71 19.92
CA GLY A 40 -15.33 -3.10 20.19
C GLY A 40 -14.37 -4.08 20.88
N ASP A 41 -14.46 -5.37 20.54
CA ASP A 41 -13.64 -6.43 21.13
C ASP A 41 -12.17 -6.26 20.71
N LEU A 42 -11.32 -6.01 21.69
CA LEU A 42 -9.89 -5.80 21.48
C LEU A 42 -9.18 -7.06 20.96
N ALA A 43 -9.58 -8.25 21.42
CA ALA A 43 -9.00 -9.50 20.97
C ALA A 43 -9.32 -9.75 19.49
N ALA A 44 -10.52 -9.38 19.06
CA ALA A 44 -10.88 -9.37 17.63
C ALA A 44 -10.01 -8.36 16.85
N GLY A 45 -9.69 -7.20 17.42
CA GLY A 45 -8.72 -6.25 16.86
C GLY A 45 -7.35 -6.89 16.60
N GLU A 46 -6.78 -7.60 17.57
CA GLU A 46 -5.49 -8.30 17.43
C GLU A 46 -5.56 -9.47 16.43
N GLU A 47 -6.66 -10.21 16.43
CA GLU A 47 -6.93 -11.29 15.47
C GLU A 47 -6.99 -10.73 14.04
N LEU A 48 -7.57 -9.54 13.84
CA LEU A 48 -7.68 -8.88 12.54
C LEU A 48 -6.29 -8.62 11.94
N LEU A 49 -5.34 -8.12 12.73
CA LEU A 49 -3.95 -7.91 12.31
C LEU A 49 -3.33 -9.24 11.84
N THR A 50 -3.56 -10.32 12.59
CA THR A 50 -3.01 -11.65 12.28
C THR A 50 -3.59 -12.24 10.99
N VAL A 51 -4.91 -12.16 10.81
CA VAL A 51 -5.60 -12.65 9.61
C VAL A 51 -5.22 -11.82 8.39
N SER A 52 -5.11 -10.50 8.54
CA SER A 52 -4.64 -9.61 7.48
C SER A 52 -3.21 -9.93 7.05
N ALA A 53 -2.28 -10.10 7.98
CA ALA A 53 -0.90 -10.47 7.68
C ALA A 53 -0.82 -11.82 6.95
N SER A 54 -1.60 -12.80 7.39
CA SER A 54 -1.68 -14.11 6.72
C SER A 54 -2.21 -14.00 5.28
N LEU A 55 -3.19 -13.14 5.04
CA LEU A 55 -3.71 -12.89 3.69
C LEU A 55 -2.68 -12.15 2.82
N ALA A 56 -1.97 -11.18 3.38
CA ALA A 56 -0.90 -10.46 2.69
C ALA A 56 0.23 -11.40 2.25
N GLU A 57 0.61 -12.39 3.06
CA GLU A 57 1.59 -13.43 2.70
C GLU A 57 1.12 -14.30 1.53
N VAL A 58 -0.17 -14.66 1.49
CA VAL A 58 -0.73 -15.38 0.33
C VAL A 58 -0.66 -14.51 -0.92
N PHE A 59 -1.03 -13.22 -0.84
CA PHE A 59 -0.88 -12.29 -1.96
C PHE A 59 0.57 -12.12 -2.39
N LEU A 60 1.51 -12.00 -1.45
CA LEU A 60 2.94 -11.89 -1.71
C LEU A 60 3.46 -13.06 -2.55
N SER A 61 2.97 -14.27 -2.27
CA SER A 61 3.34 -15.48 -3.01
C SER A 61 2.84 -15.49 -4.45
N ILE A 62 1.84 -14.67 -4.81
CA ILE A 62 1.25 -14.64 -6.16
C ILE A 62 1.62 -13.42 -6.99
N VAL A 63 1.74 -12.22 -6.38
CA VAL A 63 1.94 -10.94 -7.10
C VAL A 63 3.32 -10.83 -7.76
N THR A 64 4.26 -11.71 -7.40
CA THR A 64 5.62 -11.73 -7.95
C THR A 64 5.83 -12.84 -8.98
N ARG A 65 4.85 -13.72 -9.20
CA ARG A 65 5.01 -14.91 -10.05
C ARG A 65 5.03 -14.59 -11.54
N ASP A 66 4.17 -13.66 -11.96
CA ASP A 66 4.03 -13.23 -13.34
C ASP A 66 3.47 -11.80 -13.34
N ILE A 67 4.23 -10.88 -13.92
CA ILE A 67 3.94 -9.44 -13.84
C ILE A 67 2.82 -9.03 -14.80
N ASP A 68 2.73 -9.67 -15.96
CA ASP A 68 1.66 -9.43 -16.92
C ASP A 68 0.32 -9.88 -16.32
N TYR A 69 0.30 -11.04 -15.67
CA TYR A 69 -0.88 -11.56 -14.98
C TYR A 69 -1.27 -10.69 -13.79
N THR A 70 -0.30 -10.35 -12.94
CA THR A 70 -0.50 -9.49 -11.77
C THR A 70 -1.14 -8.17 -12.17
N TYR A 71 -0.60 -7.53 -13.20
CA TYR A 71 -1.10 -6.27 -13.70
C TYR A 71 -2.46 -6.40 -14.38
N ALA A 72 -2.67 -7.43 -15.20
CA ALA A 72 -3.92 -7.66 -15.95
C ALA A 72 -5.09 -8.02 -15.02
N MET A 73 -4.84 -8.80 -13.98
CA MET A 73 -5.84 -9.15 -12.95
C MET A 73 -5.93 -8.12 -11.82
N ASN A 74 -5.09 -7.08 -11.84
CA ASN A 74 -5.08 -6.01 -10.84
C ASN A 74 -4.91 -6.53 -9.41
N LEU A 75 -4.02 -7.51 -9.23
CA LEU A 75 -3.83 -8.20 -7.96
C LEU A 75 -3.35 -7.24 -6.87
N GLU A 76 -2.60 -6.19 -7.22
CA GLU A 76 -2.12 -5.16 -6.29
C GLU A 76 -3.30 -4.43 -5.64
N GLN A 77 -4.32 -4.10 -6.42
CA GLN A 77 -5.53 -3.46 -5.92
C GLN A 77 -6.37 -4.43 -5.06
N HIS A 78 -6.45 -5.70 -5.45
CA HIS A 78 -7.13 -6.71 -4.65
C HIS A 78 -6.44 -6.91 -3.29
N MET A 79 -5.12 -7.03 -3.29
CA MET A 79 -4.29 -7.11 -2.10
C MET A 79 -4.51 -5.89 -1.20
N TRP A 80 -4.41 -4.68 -1.74
CA TRP A 80 -4.66 -3.44 -0.97
C TRP A 80 -6.05 -3.44 -0.34
N LYS A 81 -7.10 -3.71 -1.14
CA LYS A 81 -8.49 -3.66 -0.67
C LYS A 81 -8.77 -4.68 0.43
N GLN A 82 -8.28 -5.90 0.27
CA GLN A 82 -8.59 -7.01 1.17
C GLN A 82 -7.69 -7.01 2.40
N CYS A 83 -6.39 -6.86 2.22
CA CYS A 83 -5.44 -6.98 3.31
C CYS A 83 -5.38 -5.71 4.17
N PHE A 84 -5.47 -4.52 3.58
CA PHE A 84 -5.17 -3.29 4.31
C PHE A 84 -6.37 -2.36 4.45
N TYR A 85 -7.00 -1.96 3.35
CA TYR A 85 -8.08 -0.97 3.38
C TYR A 85 -9.26 -1.39 4.27
N LYS A 86 -9.80 -2.60 4.07
CA LYS A 86 -10.92 -3.11 4.88
C LYS A 86 -10.57 -3.17 6.38
N PRO A 87 -9.43 -3.77 6.80
CA PRO A 87 -9.02 -3.74 8.20
C PRO A 87 -8.78 -2.33 8.77
N ILE A 88 -8.15 -1.43 8.01
CA ILE A 88 -7.92 -0.03 8.41
C ILE A 88 -9.27 0.63 8.73
N GLU A 89 -10.25 0.53 7.84
CA GLU A 89 -11.56 1.15 8.04
C GLU A 89 -12.30 0.54 9.24
N ALA A 90 -12.18 -0.78 9.46
CA ALA A 90 -12.75 -1.45 10.62
C ALA A 90 -12.16 -0.92 11.93
N LEU A 91 -10.83 -0.86 12.04
CA LEU A 91 -10.15 -0.32 13.22
C LEU A 91 -10.46 1.18 13.42
N ARG A 92 -10.46 1.95 12.33
CA ARG A 92 -10.75 3.39 12.31
C ARG A 92 -12.17 3.72 12.77
N SER A 93 -13.14 2.86 12.47
CA SER A 93 -14.53 3.05 12.89
C SER A 93 -14.68 3.05 14.41
N VAL A 94 -13.94 2.19 15.11
CA VAL A 94 -13.94 2.09 16.58
C VAL A 94 -13.00 3.13 17.19
N SER A 95 -11.85 3.39 16.57
CA SER A 95 -10.88 4.38 17.04
C SER A 95 -11.47 5.80 17.12
N ASN A 96 -12.41 6.13 16.23
CA ASN A 96 -13.11 7.42 16.20
C ASN A 96 -14.43 7.45 17.00
N SER A 97 -14.75 6.37 17.70
CA SER A 97 -15.97 6.28 18.50
C SER A 97 -15.77 6.79 19.93
N LEU A 98 -16.88 6.96 20.67
CA LEU A 98 -16.88 7.26 22.11
C LEU A 98 -16.75 5.99 22.98
N GLN A 99 -16.41 4.85 22.38
CA GLN A 99 -16.27 3.59 23.12
C GLN A 99 -15.05 3.62 24.05
N GLN A 100 -15.14 2.88 25.16
CA GLN A 100 -14.09 2.81 26.18
C GLN A 100 -12.73 2.38 25.62
N ASN A 101 -12.73 1.52 24.60
CA ASN A 101 -11.52 0.95 23.98
C ASN A 101 -10.98 1.78 22.81
N ALA A 102 -11.58 2.94 22.47
CA ALA A 102 -11.21 3.71 21.28
C ALA A 102 -9.70 4.03 21.20
N HIS A 103 -9.07 4.36 22.33
CA HIS A 103 -7.63 4.61 22.42
C HIS A 103 -6.77 3.38 22.11
N LEU A 104 -7.19 2.19 22.54
CA LEU A 104 -6.49 0.93 22.23
C LEU A 104 -6.62 0.59 20.74
N PHE A 105 -7.77 0.87 20.13
CA PHE A 105 -7.96 0.73 18.69
C PHE A 105 -7.12 1.72 17.88
N ARG A 106 -6.87 2.94 18.37
CA ARG A 106 -5.88 3.85 17.76
C ARG A 106 -4.49 3.24 17.79
N SER A 107 -4.06 2.69 18.92
CA SER A 107 -2.76 2.01 19.02
C SER A 107 -2.65 0.81 18.06
N LEU A 108 -3.69 -0.02 17.97
CA LEU A 108 -3.74 -1.12 17.00
C LEU A 108 -3.71 -0.63 15.55
N LEU A 109 -4.42 0.46 15.24
CA LEU A 109 -4.42 1.06 13.91
C LEU A 109 -3.03 1.59 13.53
N THR A 110 -2.36 2.34 14.42
CA THR A 110 -1.00 2.82 14.18
C THR A 110 -0.02 1.67 13.98
N GLN A 111 -0.09 0.64 14.83
CA GLN A 111 0.71 -0.57 14.67
C GLN A 111 0.47 -1.23 13.31
N PHE A 112 -0.80 -1.37 12.92
CA PHE A 112 -1.18 -2.02 11.68
C PHE A 112 -0.74 -1.22 10.45
N ILE A 113 -0.82 0.12 10.49
CA ILE A 113 -0.30 0.99 9.43
C ILE A 113 1.22 0.81 9.30
N GLN A 114 1.95 0.77 10.41
CA GLN A 114 3.41 0.55 10.37
C GLN A 114 3.75 -0.83 9.78
N GLN A 115 3.04 -1.88 10.17
CA GLN A 115 3.19 -3.22 9.59
C GLN A 115 2.92 -3.20 8.07
N GLY A 116 1.92 -2.45 7.62
CA GLY A 116 1.63 -2.25 6.21
C GLY A 116 2.78 -1.53 5.47
N LEU A 117 3.34 -0.47 6.06
CA LEU A 117 4.48 0.24 5.48
C LEU A 117 5.68 -0.69 5.32
N ASP A 118 6.03 -1.43 6.38
CA ASP A 118 7.14 -2.39 6.35
C ASP A 118 6.92 -3.48 5.28
N PHE A 119 5.69 -3.98 5.17
CA PHE A 119 5.30 -4.96 4.15
C PHE A 119 5.50 -4.41 2.72
N TYR A 120 4.95 -3.24 2.41
CA TYR A 120 5.02 -2.69 1.06
C TYR A 120 6.44 -2.24 0.68
N ILE A 121 7.22 -1.70 1.62
CA ILE A 121 8.64 -1.38 1.41
C ILE A 121 9.42 -2.67 1.12
N GLY A 122 9.19 -3.73 1.91
CA GLY A 122 9.80 -5.03 1.68
C GLY A 122 9.40 -5.65 0.34
N LEU A 123 8.13 -5.52 -0.07
CA LEU A 123 7.64 -6.00 -1.36
C LEU A 123 8.30 -5.26 -2.54
N LEU A 124 8.39 -3.93 -2.48
CA LEU A 124 9.01 -3.14 -3.54
C LEU A 124 10.51 -3.43 -3.64
N ASN A 125 11.25 -3.23 -2.56
CA ASN A 125 12.72 -3.26 -2.59
C ASN A 125 13.28 -4.69 -2.65
N ASN A 126 12.70 -5.63 -1.89
CA ASN A 126 13.30 -6.96 -1.74
C ASN A 126 12.68 -8.01 -2.68
N LYS A 127 11.52 -7.72 -3.28
CA LYS A 127 10.85 -8.67 -4.18
C LYS A 127 10.72 -8.13 -5.59
N TYR A 128 10.14 -6.96 -5.80
CA TYR A 128 9.90 -6.44 -7.14
C TYR A 128 11.20 -6.12 -7.88
N GLU A 129 12.10 -5.36 -7.25
CA GLU A 129 13.40 -5.02 -7.87
C GLU A 129 14.21 -6.28 -8.21
N VAL A 130 14.26 -7.24 -7.27
CA VAL A 130 15.00 -8.49 -7.44
C VAL A 130 14.37 -9.42 -8.48
N THR A 131 13.04 -9.57 -8.46
CA THR A 131 12.34 -10.55 -9.31
C THR A 131 12.23 -10.07 -10.75
N PHE A 132 12.06 -8.76 -10.97
CA PHE A 132 11.88 -8.18 -12.30
C PHE A 132 13.14 -7.48 -12.82
N GLY A 133 14.22 -7.44 -12.04
CA GLY A 133 15.54 -7.03 -12.48
C GLY A 133 15.65 -5.53 -12.79
N PHE A 134 15.08 -4.68 -11.94
CA PHE A 134 15.13 -3.23 -12.10
C PHE A 134 15.30 -2.53 -10.76
N LEU A 135 15.81 -1.29 -10.78
CA LEU A 135 15.88 -0.43 -9.60
C LEU A 135 14.81 0.64 -9.71
N ILE A 136 13.93 0.77 -8.73
CA ILE A 136 12.83 1.74 -8.73
C ILE A 136 13.39 3.16 -8.86
N ASP A 137 14.51 3.45 -8.19
CA ASP A 137 15.18 4.75 -8.20
C ASP A 137 15.58 5.22 -9.60
N GLU A 138 15.86 4.31 -10.54
CA GLU A 138 16.17 4.64 -11.93
C GLU A 138 14.96 5.17 -12.70
N PHE A 139 13.75 4.83 -12.26
CA PHE A 139 12.48 5.25 -12.86
C PHE A 139 11.86 6.46 -12.14
N LEU A 140 12.55 7.04 -11.15
CA LEU A 140 12.14 8.25 -10.47
C LEU A 140 12.79 9.49 -11.08
N TYR A 141 12.00 10.53 -11.32
CA TYR A 141 12.54 11.84 -11.69
C TYR A 141 13.37 12.47 -10.55
N TRP A 142 12.99 12.17 -9.31
CA TRP A 142 13.54 12.81 -8.11
C TRP A 142 13.80 11.77 -7.00
N PRO A 143 14.87 10.96 -7.11
CA PRO A 143 15.12 9.85 -6.18
C PRO A 143 15.48 10.31 -4.75
N ALA A 144 16.09 11.50 -4.60
CA ALA A 144 16.62 11.95 -3.30
C ALA A 144 15.76 12.98 -2.55
N ALA A 145 14.85 13.70 -3.23
CA ALA A 145 13.91 14.69 -2.69
C ALA A 145 13.27 15.49 -3.83
N LEU A 146 12.13 16.15 -3.59
CA LEU A 146 11.67 17.22 -4.49
C LEU A 146 12.78 18.28 -4.59
N PRO A 147 13.08 18.80 -5.79
CA PRO A 147 13.87 20.00 -5.91
C PRO A 147 13.18 21.14 -5.15
N GLY A 148 13.93 22.12 -4.66
CA GLY A 148 13.34 23.31 -4.06
C GLY A 148 12.44 24.07 -5.05
N ASP A 149 11.65 25.02 -4.56
CA ASP A 149 10.71 25.85 -5.35
C ASP A 149 11.40 26.83 -6.33
N ASP A 150 12.60 26.51 -6.81
CA ASP A 150 13.28 27.25 -7.85
C ASP A 150 13.09 26.53 -9.21
N PHE A 151 12.78 27.32 -10.24
CA PHE A 151 12.50 26.81 -11.58
C PHE A 151 13.69 26.04 -12.18
N MET A 152 14.92 26.35 -11.78
CA MET A 152 16.14 25.74 -12.30
C MET A 152 16.38 24.34 -11.71
N ALA A 153 15.95 24.09 -10.48
CA ALA A 153 16.02 22.80 -9.81
C ALA A 153 14.93 21.84 -10.32
N CYS A 154 13.78 22.37 -10.77
CA CYS A 154 12.70 21.63 -11.40
C CYS A 154 12.93 21.28 -12.88
N ALA A 155 13.72 22.08 -13.61
CA ALA A 155 13.99 21.88 -15.03
C ALA A 155 15.21 20.98 -15.26
N ARG A 156 15.07 19.65 -15.10
CA ARG A 156 16.10 18.70 -15.53
C ARG A 156 16.05 18.47 -17.05
N VAL A 157 17.14 18.77 -17.75
CA VAL A 157 17.32 18.49 -19.18
C VAL A 157 18.33 17.36 -19.32
N GLY A 158 17.97 16.28 -20.02
CA GLY A 158 18.86 15.12 -20.24
C GLY A 158 19.09 14.20 -19.03
N CYS A 159 18.42 14.47 -17.91
CA CYS A 159 18.37 13.61 -16.73
C CYS A 159 16.89 13.34 -16.40
N GLY A 160 16.28 12.46 -17.20
CA GLY A 160 14.92 11.96 -16.99
C GLY A 160 14.95 10.59 -16.32
N ALA A 161 13.80 10.18 -15.78
CA ALA A 161 13.57 8.79 -15.40
C ALA A 161 13.91 7.88 -16.59
N HIS A 162 14.50 6.71 -16.32
CA HIS A 162 14.71 5.70 -17.34
C HIS A 162 13.37 5.34 -17.99
N GLU A 163 13.36 5.23 -19.31
CA GLU A 163 12.25 4.62 -20.02
C GLU A 163 12.43 3.10 -19.97
N ALA A 164 11.33 2.36 -19.78
CA ALA A 164 11.41 0.92 -19.77
C ALA A 164 11.73 0.40 -21.18
N ASP A 165 12.83 -0.33 -21.30
CA ASP A 165 13.36 -0.83 -22.57
C ASP A 165 12.49 -1.94 -23.21
N ASP A 166 11.72 -2.66 -22.39
CA ASP A 166 10.83 -3.73 -22.84
C ASP A 166 9.45 -3.68 -22.18
N ARG A 167 8.52 -4.44 -22.77
CA ARG A 167 7.11 -4.48 -22.33
C ARG A 167 6.98 -5.00 -20.89
N SER A 168 7.69 -6.05 -20.52
CA SER A 168 7.56 -6.67 -19.21
C SER A 168 8.10 -5.75 -18.12
N LEU A 169 9.24 -5.09 -18.37
CA LEU A 169 9.77 -4.04 -17.49
C LEU A 169 8.80 -2.87 -17.36
N LYS A 170 8.18 -2.42 -18.46
CA LYS A 170 7.16 -1.37 -18.42
C LYS A 170 5.98 -1.76 -17.53
N VAL A 171 5.50 -3.00 -17.64
CA VAL A 171 4.41 -3.51 -16.81
C VAL A 171 4.85 -3.63 -15.34
N ALA A 172 6.09 -4.04 -15.07
CA ALA A 172 6.65 -4.08 -13.72
C ALA A 172 6.70 -2.69 -13.06
N VAL A 173 7.15 -1.67 -13.78
CA VAL A 173 7.17 -0.28 -13.30
C VAL A 173 5.75 0.23 -13.05
N LEU A 174 4.78 -0.07 -13.94
CA LEU A 174 3.37 0.28 -13.74
C LEU A 174 2.71 -0.48 -12.57
N SER A 175 3.16 -1.70 -12.29
CA SER A 175 2.71 -2.49 -11.14
C SER A 175 3.29 -1.93 -9.83
N ALA A 176 4.60 -1.65 -9.80
CA ALA A 176 5.26 -0.96 -8.69
C ALA A 176 4.60 0.40 -8.43
N GLN A 177 4.13 1.06 -9.49
CA GLN A 177 3.33 2.27 -9.37
C GLN A 177 2.06 2.02 -8.52
N ARG A 178 1.26 1.00 -8.81
CA ARG A 178 0.06 0.69 -8.00
C ARG A 178 0.41 0.41 -6.53
N LEU A 179 1.54 -0.21 -6.25
CA LEU A 179 1.98 -0.49 -4.87
C LEU A 179 2.41 0.78 -4.12
N ALA A 180 3.14 1.68 -4.76
CA ALA A 180 3.56 2.94 -4.14
C ALA A 180 2.36 3.87 -3.83
N VAL A 181 1.24 3.74 -4.54
CA VAL A 181 -0.03 4.39 -4.16
C VAL A 181 -0.49 3.93 -2.79
N SER A 182 -0.46 2.62 -2.53
CA SER A 182 -0.87 2.05 -1.25
C SER A 182 0.01 2.56 -0.11
N ILE A 183 1.31 2.74 -0.36
CA ILE A 183 2.23 3.40 0.60
C ILE A 183 1.78 4.84 0.88
N GLY A 184 1.47 5.61 -0.17
CA GLY A 184 0.92 6.96 -0.02
C GLY A 184 -0.37 7.01 0.80
N ASP A 185 -1.28 6.07 0.57
CA ASP A 185 -2.50 5.95 1.36
C ASP A 185 -2.21 5.62 2.83
N LEU A 186 -1.28 4.70 3.11
CA LEU A 186 -0.86 4.35 4.48
C LEU A 186 -0.28 5.55 5.22
N HIS A 187 0.59 6.34 4.59
CA HIS A 187 1.09 7.59 5.19
C HIS A 187 -0.01 8.60 5.46
N ARG A 188 -1.00 8.71 4.56
CA ARG A 188 -2.16 9.57 4.79
C ARG A 188 -2.96 9.13 6.01
N TYR A 189 -3.19 7.83 6.19
CA TYR A 189 -3.85 7.31 7.39
C TYR A 189 -3.02 7.58 8.65
N ASN A 190 -1.70 7.40 8.59
CA ASN A 190 -0.82 7.68 9.74
C ASN A 190 -0.91 9.15 10.18
N ALA A 191 -0.83 10.09 9.22
CA ALA A 191 -0.83 11.52 9.51
C ALA A 191 -2.15 12.03 10.12
N VAL A 192 -3.29 11.45 9.74
CA VAL A 192 -4.59 11.81 10.31
C VAL A 192 -4.68 11.42 11.79
N GLU A 193 -4.17 10.24 12.16
CA GLU A 193 -4.18 9.82 13.57
C GLU A 193 -3.27 10.70 14.44
N TYR A 194 -2.13 11.17 13.92
CA TYR A 194 -1.28 12.13 14.64
C TYR A 194 -1.95 13.50 14.86
N GLN A 195 -2.78 13.98 13.94
CA GLN A 195 -3.50 15.25 14.11
C GLN A 195 -4.60 15.19 15.16
N ASP A 196 -5.19 14.02 15.41
CA ASP A 196 -6.19 13.83 16.46
C ASP A 196 -5.56 13.68 17.85
N ASP A 197 -4.34 13.13 17.95
CA ASP A 197 -3.54 13.16 19.19
C ASP A 197 -2.99 14.57 19.49
N GLU A 198 -2.56 15.33 18.48
CA GLU A 198 -2.01 16.69 18.67
C GLU A 198 -3.07 17.71 19.12
N LYS A 199 -4.36 17.47 18.82
CA LYS A 199 -5.48 18.24 19.38
C LYS A 199 -5.74 17.97 20.86
N LEU A 200 -5.25 16.86 21.41
CA LEU A 200 -5.25 16.57 22.85
C LEU A 200 -4.01 17.11 23.57
N THR A 201 -2.94 17.43 22.84
CA THR A 201 -1.70 17.99 23.38
C THR A 201 -1.39 19.37 22.80
N LEU A 202 -2.31 20.32 22.97
CA LEU A 202 -2.09 21.75 22.68
C LEU A 202 -1.15 22.47 23.69
N GLU A 203 -0.32 21.76 24.45
CA GLU A 203 0.65 22.34 25.38
C GLU A 203 2.09 21.79 25.27
N ALA A 204 2.44 21.06 24.21
CA ALA A 204 3.83 20.62 24.00
C ALA A 204 4.32 20.83 22.56
N SER A 205 4.52 22.11 22.23
CA SER A 205 5.72 22.61 21.56
C SER A 205 6.27 21.82 20.35
N HIS A 206 5.95 22.29 19.15
CA HIS A 206 6.94 22.77 18.17
C HIS A 206 8.25 21.95 17.99
N GLU A 207 8.23 20.61 17.85
CA GLU A 207 9.49 19.89 17.62
C GLU A 207 9.42 18.58 16.78
N VAL A 208 8.36 18.32 16.01
CA VAL A 208 8.24 17.05 15.26
C VAL A 208 8.19 17.19 13.73
N VAL A 209 8.19 18.41 13.18
CA VAL A 209 8.19 18.67 11.72
C VAL A 209 9.57 18.37 11.05
N ARG A 210 10.52 17.72 11.75
CA ARG A 210 11.91 17.54 11.29
C ARG A 210 12.40 16.10 11.11
N LYS A 211 11.52 15.10 10.98
CA LYS A 211 11.94 13.75 10.56
C LYS A 211 11.62 13.51 9.09
N GLY A 212 12.65 13.66 8.26
CA GLY A 212 12.64 13.55 6.79
C GLY A 212 12.40 12.14 6.26
N GLU A 213 11.23 11.56 6.53
CA GLU A 213 10.79 10.28 5.96
C GLU A 213 9.52 10.41 5.10
N LEU A 214 8.93 11.61 5.02
CA LEU A 214 7.71 11.88 4.23
C LEU A 214 7.97 12.43 2.82
N LEU A 215 9.21 12.80 2.49
CA LEU A 215 9.55 13.41 1.20
C LEU A 215 9.44 12.45 -0.01
N PRO A 216 9.86 11.18 0.06
CA PRO A 216 9.87 10.31 -1.13
C PRO A 216 8.48 10.01 -1.70
N ILE A 217 7.44 10.02 -0.86
CA ILE A 217 6.09 9.60 -1.24
C ILE A 217 5.22 10.79 -1.68
N ALA A 218 5.45 11.99 -1.17
CA ALA A 218 4.85 13.21 -1.71
C ALA A 218 5.30 13.47 -3.15
N ILE A 219 6.57 13.20 -3.47
CA ILE A 219 7.12 13.19 -4.85
C ILE A 219 6.32 12.25 -5.75
N TRP A 220 5.96 11.09 -5.19
CA TRP A 220 5.34 10.00 -5.91
C TRP A 220 3.85 10.26 -6.21
N ILE A 221 3.12 10.88 -5.26
CA ILE A 221 1.75 11.38 -5.46
C ILE A 221 1.71 12.54 -6.48
N VAL A 222 2.70 13.43 -6.45
CA VAL A 222 2.80 14.54 -7.43
C VAL A 222 3.09 14.02 -8.84
N ALA A 223 3.95 13.01 -8.99
CA ALA A 223 4.18 12.33 -10.27
C ALA A 223 2.89 11.70 -10.86
N ARG A 224 1.97 11.26 -9.99
CA ARG A 224 0.68 10.71 -10.41
C ARG A 224 -0.31 11.77 -10.92
N LEU A 225 -0.22 13.02 -10.46
CA LEU A 225 -1.04 14.12 -10.96
C LEU A 225 -0.54 14.65 -12.31
N ALA A 226 0.76 14.54 -12.60
CA ALA A 226 1.33 14.98 -13.88
C ALA A 226 0.96 14.05 -15.07
N ASN A 227 0.76 12.75 -14.82
CA ASN A 227 0.45 11.76 -15.87
C ASN A 227 -1.04 11.45 -16.06
N ALA A 228 -1.93 11.99 -15.22
CA ALA A 228 -3.39 11.87 -15.40
C ALA A 228 -3.96 12.77 -16.50
N GLY A 229 -3.10 13.51 -17.21
CA GLY A 229 -3.47 14.45 -18.28
C GLY A 229 -3.40 13.93 -19.71
N ASN A 230 -3.24 12.62 -19.95
CA ASN A 230 -3.34 12.06 -21.31
C ASN A 230 -3.70 10.57 -21.29
N ILE A 231 -4.97 10.28 -21.52
CA ILE A 231 -5.43 9.03 -22.15
C ILE A 231 -6.21 9.49 -23.38
N PRO A 232 -5.97 8.92 -24.59
CA PRO A 232 -6.74 9.29 -25.78
C PRO A 232 -8.25 9.05 -25.60
#